data_AF-A0A7S8LV44-F1
#
_entry.id   AF-A0A7S8LV44-F1
#
_cell.length_a   1.000
_cell.length_b   1.000
_cell.length_c   1.000
_cell.angle_alpha   90.00
_cell.angle_beta   90.00
_cell.angle_gamma   90.00
#
_symmetry.space_group_name_H-M   'P 1'
#
loop_
_entity.id
_entity.type
_entity.pdbx_description
1 polymer ?
#
loop_
_entity_poly.entity_id
_entity_poly.type
_entity_poly.pdbx_seq_one_letter_code
_entity_poly.pdbx_strand_id
1 'polypeptide(L)'
;HNNLRLLGLSNKILLADEIHACDAYMSCILEGLIERQARGGNSVILLSATLSQQQCDKLVAAFARGTEGQQEAPFLEKDDYPWLTHVTKSDVHSHRVATRKDVERSVSVGWLHSEQE
;
A
#
# COMPACT_ATOMS: atom_id res chain seq x y z
N HIS A 1 19.07 10.33 17.12
CA HIS A 1 17.91 9.74 17.85
C HIS A 1 17.09 8.73 17.00
N ASN A 2 17.70 8.05 16.02
CA ASN A 2 16.95 7.13 15.15
C ASN A 2 16.62 5.80 15.87
N ASN A 3 17.55 5.30 16.70
CA ASN A 3 17.38 4.03 17.42
C ASN A 3 16.22 4.05 18.43
N LEU A 4 15.97 5.20 19.08
CA LEU A 4 14.85 5.39 20.00
C LEU A 4 13.49 5.34 19.27
N ARG A 5 13.41 5.91 18.07
CA ARG A 5 12.19 5.85 17.24
C ARG A 5 11.92 4.42 16.77
N LEU A 6 12.98 3.71 16.38
CA LEU A 6 12.89 2.32 15.99
C LEU A 6 12.44 1.41 17.15
N LEU A 7 12.99 1.65 18.34
CA LEU A 7 12.57 0.96 19.56
C LEU A 7 11.10 1.24 19.90
N GLY A 8 10.64 2.47 19.70
CA GLY A 8 9.23 2.82 19.88
C GLY A 8 8.28 2.09 18.91
N LEU A 9 8.78 1.69 17.74
CA LEU A 9 8.02 0.98 16.71
C LEU A 9 8.09 -0.55 16.83
N SER A 10 9.07 -1.09 17.57
CA SER A 10 9.41 -2.53 17.55
C SER A 10 8.31 -3.46 18.02
N ASN A 11 7.33 -2.96 18.78
CA ASN A 11 6.17 -3.73 19.27
C ASN A 11 4.85 -3.03 18.89
N LYS A 12 4.84 -2.33 17.76
CA LYS A 12 3.67 -1.60 17.26
C LYS A 12 3.36 -2.05 15.84
N ILE A 13 2.09 -1.93 15.48
CA ILE A 13 1.65 -2.05 14.10
C ILE A 13 2.02 -0.76 13.39
N LEU A 14 2.70 -0.85 12.25
CA LEU A 14 2.95 0.30 11.39
C LEU A 14 1.71 0.51 10.52
N LEU A 15 1.03 1.65 10.71
CA LEU A 15 -0.06 2.08 9.84
C LEU A 15 0.41 3.30 9.04
N ALA A 16 0.46 3.18 7.72
CA ALA A 16 0.79 4.29 6.83
C ALA A 16 -0.42 4.61 5.96
N ASP A 17 -0.84 5.87 5.97
CA ASP A 17 -1.99 6.36 5.22
C ASP A 17 -1.54 7.20 4.02
N GLU A 18 -2.37 7.20 2.98
CA GLU A 18 -2.16 7.89 1.71
C GLU A 18 -0.80 7.67 1.05
N ILE A 19 -0.34 6.42 1.04
CA ILE A 19 0.97 6.10 0.47
C ILE A 19 1.07 6.33 -1.06
N HIS A 20 -0.05 6.57 -1.75
CA HIS A 20 -0.05 7.04 -3.15
C HIS A 20 0.67 8.38 -3.33
N ALA A 21 0.67 9.24 -2.30
CA ALA A 21 1.31 10.55 -2.33
C ALA A 21 2.82 10.49 -2.01
N CYS A 22 3.35 9.31 -1.67
CA CYS A 22 4.77 9.14 -1.43
C CYS A 22 5.58 9.32 -2.73
N ASP A 23 6.50 10.27 -2.71
CA ASP A 23 7.52 10.40 -3.75
C ASP A 23 8.55 9.25 -3.69
N ALA A 24 9.48 9.24 -4.65
CA ALA A 24 10.51 8.20 -4.75
C ALA A 24 11.40 8.10 -3.51
N TYR A 25 11.66 9.22 -2.82
CA TYR A 25 12.49 9.24 -1.62
C TYR A 25 11.74 8.65 -0.42
N MET A 26 10.49 9.08 -0.20
CA MET A 26 9.60 8.56 0.82
C MET A 26 9.31 7.06 0.62
N SER A 27 9.17 6.61 -0.63
CA SER A 27 9.01 5.18 -0.96
C SER A 27 10.18 4.36 -0.41
N CYS A 28 11.42 4.81 -0.62
CA CYS A 28 12.61 4.11 -0.14
C CYS A 28 12.64 4.01 1.40
N ILE A 29 12.24 5.09 2.09
CA ILE A 29 12.12 5.08 3.56
C ILE A 29 11.03 4.08 3.99
N LEU A 30 9.87 4.12 3.35
CA LEU A 30 8.73 3.25 3.66
C LEU A 30 9.10 1.77 3.46
N GLU A 31 9.76 1.42 2.37
CA GLU A 31 10.27 0.07 2.11
C GLU A 31 11.22 -0.40 3.23
N GLY A 32 12.16 0.45 3.66
CA GLY A 32 13.06 0.13 4.78
C GLY A 32 12.35 -0.03 6.13
N LEU A 33 11.25 0.70 6.35
CA LEU A 33 10.42 0.53 7.55
C LEU A 33 9.63 -0.78 7.50
N ILE A 34 9.03 -1.10 6.35
CA ILE A 34 8.31 -2.37 6.13
C ILE A 34 9.23 -3.56 6.38
N GLU A 35 10.42 -3.55 5.77
CA GLU A 35 11.40 -4.61 5.93
C GLU A 35 11.80 -4.82 7.40
N ARG A 36 12.01 -3.73 8.16
CA ARG A 36 12.32 -3.81 9.58
C ARG A 36 11.17 -4.34 10.43
N GLN A 37 9.94 -3.90 10.16
CA GLN A 37 8.75 -4.38 10.87
C GLN A 37 8.54 -5.88 10.61
N ALA A 38 8.61 -6.29 9.36
CA ALA A 38 8.50 -7.69 8.94
C ALA A 38 9.57 -8.57 9.60
N ARG A 39 10.83 -8.12 9.63
CA ARG A 39 11.94 -8.80 10.32
C ARG A 39 11.74 -8.92 11.83
N GLY A 40 11.04 -7.96 12.43
CA GLY A 40 10.63 -8.00 13.84
C GLY A 40 9.41 -8.87 14.12
N GLY A 41 8.78 -9.46 13.09
CA GLY A 41 7.54 -10.22 13.22
C GLY A 41 6.30 -9.34 13.43
N ASN A 42 6.40 -8.03 13.16
CA ASN A 42 5.29 -7.10 13.30
C ASN A 42 4.47 -6.98 12.02
N SER A 43 3.21 -6.57 12.18
CA SER A 43 2.33 -6.28 11.06
C SER A 43 2.50 -4.85 10.55
N VAL A 44 2.25 -4.68 9.24
CA VAL A 44 2.18 -3.39 8.57
C VAL A 44 0.84 -3.30 7.83
N ILE A 45 0.16 -2.17 7.96
CA ILE A 45 -1.07 -1.85 7.23
C ILE A 45 -0.80 -0.59 6.42
N LEU A 46 -1.06 -0.67 5.12
CA LEU A 46 -0.85 0.42 4.18
C LEU A 46 -2.20 0.78 3.57
N LEU A 47 -2.56 2.07 3.64
CA LEU A 47 -3.79 2.61 3.07
C LEU A 47 -3.45 3.56 1.93
N SER A 48 -4.21 3.47 0.85
CA SER A 48 -3.99 4.26 -0.35
C SER A 48 -5.24 4.37 -1.19
N ALA A 49 -5.51 5.55 -1.74
CA ALA A 49 -6.54 5.73 -2.76
C ALA A 49 -6.23 4.97 -4.06
N THR A 50 -4.97 4.94 -4.50
CA THR A 50 -4.55 4.12 -5.65
C THR A 50 -3.11 3.64 -5.44
N LEU A 51 -2.74 2.52 -6.07
CA LEU A 51 -1.35 2.08 -6.14
C LEU A 51 -1.09 1.56 -7.53
N SER A 52 0.02 1.98 -8.13
CA SER A 52 0.51 1.35 -9.36
C SER A 52 1.04 -0.06 -9.05
N GLN A 53 1.06 -0.94 -10.06
CA GLN A 53 1.65 -2.28 -9.93
C GLN A 53 3.08 -2.19 -9.38
N GLN A 54 3.89 -1.28 -9.92
CA GLN A 54 5.28 -1.09 -9.49
C GLN A 54 5.39 -0.72 -8.00
N GLN A 55 4.47 0.09 -7.46
CA GLN A 55 4.45 0.40 -6.03
C GLN A 55 4.08 -0.85 -5.23
N CYS A 56 3.06 -1.60 -5.64
CA CYS A 56 2.70 -2.85 -4.99
C CYS A 56 3.88 -3.84 -4.97
N ASP A 57 4.56 -4.04 -6.10
CA ASP A 57 5.73 -4.91 -6.23
C ASP A 57 6.81 -4.56 -5.21
N LYS A 58 7.15 -3.27 -5.09
CA LYS A 58 8.18 -2.79 -4.15
C LYS A 58 7.79 -3.04 -2.70
N LEU A 59 6.53 -2.80 -2.34
CA LEU A 59 6.04 -2.96 -0.97
C LEU A 59 6.01 -4.44 -0.56
N VAL A 60 5.52 -5.33 -1.44
CA VAL A 60 5.54 -6.78 -1.20
C VAL A 60 6.97 -7.31 -1.14
N ALA A 61 7.84 -6.87 -2.04
CA ALA A 61 9.26 -7.24 -2.03
C ALA A 61 9.96 -6.76 -0.74
N ALA A 62 9.65 -5.56 -0.23
CA ALA A 62 10.18 -5.07 1.03
C ALA A 62 9.75 -5.94 2.23
N PHE A 63 8.49 -6.36 2.26
CA PHE A 63 8.00 -7.30 3.27
C PHE A 63 8.70 -8.66 3.17
N ALA A 64 8.80 -9.22 1.95
CA ALA A 64 9.46 -10.50 1.68
C ALA A 64 10.92 -10.51 2.13
N ARG A 65 11.68 -9.43 1.85
CA ARG A 65 13.06 -9.27 2.36
C ARG A 65 13.13 -9.34 3.88
N GLY A 66 12.18 -8.72 4.57
CA GLY A 66 12.14 -8.70 6.04
C GLY A 66 11.80 -10.07 6.64
N THR A 67 10.94 -10.85 6.00
CA THR A 67 10.57 -12.20 6.48
C THR A 67 11.49 -13.32 5.99
N GLU A 68 12.50 -12.99 5.17
CA GLU A 68 13.31 -13.96 4.41
C GLU A 68 12.42 -14.90 3.58
N GLY A 69 11.38 -14.33 2.97
CA GLY A 69 10.38 -15.03 2.18
C GLY A 69 10.57 -14.86 0.67
N GLN A 70 9.63 -15.43 -0.08
CA GLN A 70 9.62 -15.38 -1.55
C GLN A 70 8.26 -14.90 -2.08
N GLN A 71 7.57 -14.05 -1.32
CA GLN A 71 6.29 -13.50 -1.72
C GLN A 71 6.47 -12.59 -2.94
N GLU A 72 5.63 -12.81 -3.93
CA GLU A 72 5.53 -11.94 -5.10
C GLU A 72 4.23 -11.16 -5.02
N ALA A 73 4.27 -9.91 -5.49
CA ALA A 73 3.05 -9.13 -5.58
C ALA A 73 2.09 -9.79 -6.58
N PRO A 74 0.79 -9.81 -6.27
CA PRO A 74 -0.20 -10.25 -7.24
C PRO A 74 -0.25 -9.27 -8.41
N PHE A 75 -0.61 -9.76 -9.59
CA PHE A 75 -0.91 -8.90 -10.73
C PHE A 75 -2.25 -8.20 -10.51
N LEU A 76 -2.27 -6.90 -10.76
CA LEU A 76 -3.42 -6.01 -10.58
C LEU A 76 -3.98 -5.59 -11.93
N GLU A 77 -5.19 -6.04 -12.24
CA GLU A 77 -5.92 -5.53 -13.39
C GLU A 77 -6.62 -4.22 -13.04
N LYS A 78 -6.90 -3.40 -14.07
CA LYS A 78 -7.52 -2.09 -13.89
C LYS A 78 -8.90 -2.17 -13.21
N ASP A 79 -9.62 -3.27 -13.41
CA ASP A 79 -10.96 -3.49 -12.88
C ASP A 79 -10.96 -4.09 -11.45
N ASP A 80 -9.79 -4.42 -10.90
CA ASP A 80 -9.64 -4.97 -9.54
C ASP A 80 -9.78 -3.91 -8.45
N TYR A 81 -9.79 -2.63 -8.80
CA TYR A 81 -10.03 -1.56 -7.84
C TYR A 81 -11.52 -1.46 -7.44
N PRO A 82 -11.86 -1.25 -6.15
CA PRO A 82 -10.98 -1.19 -4.98
C PRO A 82 -10.47 -2.57 -4.58
N TRP A 83 -9.25 -2.66 -4.06
CA TRP A 83 -8.56 -3.93 -3.86
C TRP A 83 -7.94 -4.06 -2.46
N LEU A 84 -7.73 -5.29 -2.01
CA LEU A 84 -6.96 -5.63 -0.82
C LEU A 84 -5.93 -6.71 -1.12
N THR A 85 -4.68 -6.45 -0.76
CA THR A 85 -3.63 -7.46 -0.67
C THR A 85 -3.21 -7.71 0.76
N HIS A 86 -3.19 -8.99 1.11
CA HIS A 86 -2.72 -9.49 2.38
C HIS A 86 -1.54 -10.44 2.13
N VAL A 87 -0.38 -10.03 2.65
CA VAL A 87 0.88 -10.76 2.51
C VAL A 87 1.26 -11.35 3.86
N THR A 88 1.59 -12.63 3.87
CA THR A 88 2.12 -13.35 5.03
C THR A 88 3.49 -13.94 4.68
N LYS A 89 4.15 -14.58 5.65
CA LYS A 89 5.44 -15.27 5.41
C LYS A 89 5.33 -16.47 4.44
N SER A 90 4.13 -16.96 4.17
CA SER A 90 3.93 -18.16 3.35
C SER A 90 3.06 -17.90 2.13
N ASP A 91 2.09 -17.00 2.27
CA ASP A 91 1.02 -16.82 1.30
C ASP A 91 0.80 -15.34 0.96
N VAL A 92 0.30 -15.12 -0.26
CA VAL A 92 -0.18 -13.83 -0.74
C VAL A 92 -1.64 -14.01 -1.17
N HIS A 93 -2.54 -13.29 -0.51
CA HIS A 93 -3.95 -13.29 -0.84
C HIS A 93 -4.35 -11.92 -1.37
N SER A 94 -4.95 -11.91 -2.55
CA SER A 94 -5.47 -10.72 -3.20
C SER A 94 -6.93 -10.92 -3.53
N HIS A 95 -7.75 -9.89 -3.28
CA HIS A 95 -9.12 -9.87 -3.76
C HIS A 95 -9.64 -8.44 -3.92
N ARG A 96 -10.54 -8.29 -4.90
CA ARG A 96 -11.36 -7.09 -5.06
C ARG A 96 -12.29 -6.93 -3.86
N VAL A 97 -12.40 -5.70 -3.38
CA VAL A 97 -13.31 -5.29 -2.31
C VAL A 97 -14.35 -4.35 -2.91
N ALA A 98 -15.58 -4.83 -3.06
CA ALA A 98 -16.65 -4.02 -3.63
C ALA A 98 -16.91 -2.77 -2.78
N THR A 99 -17.09 -1.63 -3.43
CA THR A 99 -17.52 -0.38 -2.78
C THR A 99 -18.87 -0.60 -2.11
N ARG A 100 -19.01 -0.09 -0.88
CA ARG A 100 -20.28 -0.13 -0.16
C ARG A 100 -21.29 0.81 -0.82
N LYS A 101 -22.53 0.36 -0.97
CA LYS A 101 -23.62 1.14 -1.57
C LYS A 101 -23.83 2.52 -0.92
N ASP A 102 -23.68 2.61 0.41
CA ASP A 102 -23.89 3.85 1.17
C ASP A 102 -22.92 4.99 0.79
N VAL A 103 -21.77 4.66 0.19
CA VAL A 103 -20.71 5.62 -0.19
C VAL A 103 -20.46 5.64 -1.70
N GLU A 104 -21.25 4.94 -2.49
CA GLU A 104 -21.21 5.03 -3.94
C GLU A 104 -21.72 6.40 -4.39
N ARG A 105 -21.02 7.03 -5.33
CA ARG A 105 -21.36 8.35 -5.87
C ARG A 105 -21.26 8.33 -7.38
N SER A 106 -22.22 8.96 -8.06
CA SER A 106 -22.18 9.22 -9.49
C SER A 106 -21.88 10.70 -9.73
N VAL A 107 -20.92 10.99 -10.60
CA VAL A 107 -20.53 12.36 -10.97
C VAL A 107 -20.83 12.55 -12.44
N SER A 108 -21.60 13.59 -12.77
CA SER A 108 -21.86 13.97 -14.17
C SER A 108 -20.64 14.73 -14.71
N VAL A 109 -20.06 14.24 -15.79
CA VAL A 109 -18.93 14.89 -16.47
C VAL A 109 -19.45 15.59 -17.72
N GLY A 110 -19.29 16.92 -17.76
CA GLY A 110 -19.60 17.75 -18.93
C GLY A 110 -18.33 18.35 -19.50
N TRP A 111 -18.14 18.24 -20.81
CA TRP A 111 -17.01 18.85 -21.50
C TRP A 111 -17.36 20.30 -21.86
N LEU A 112 -16.58 21.26 -21.37
CA LEU A 112 -16.69 22.67 -21.74
C LEU A 112 -15.80 22.93 -22.95
N HIS A 113 -16.40 23.35 -24.07
CA HIS A 113 -15.71 23.54 -25.35
C HIS A 113 -15.49 25.02 -25.71
N SER A 114 -15.89 25.95 -24.83
CA SER A 114 -15.66 27.39 -25.01
C SER A 114 -15.58 28.09 -23.65
N GLU A 115 -14.50 28.85 -23.43
CA GLU A 115 -14.47 29.93 -22.43
C GLU A 115 -15.21 31.13 -23.04
N GLN A 116 -16.49 31.27 -22.78
CA GLN A 116 -17.17 32.56 -22.93
C GLN A 116 -17.53 33.04 -21.53
N GLU A 117 -16.84 34.09 -21.10
CA GLU A 117 -17.22 34.96 -19.97
C GLU A 117 -18.64 35.51 -20.13
#